data_AF-A0A653D5L7-F1
#
_entry.id   AF-A0A653D5L7-F1
#
_cell.length_a   1.000
_cell.length_b   1.000
_cell.length_c   1.000
_cell.angle_alpha   90.00
_cell.angle_beta   90.00
_cell.angle_gamma   90.00
#
_symmetry.space_group_name_H-M   'P 1'
#
loop_
_entity.id
_entity.type
_entity.pdbx_description
1 polymer ?
#
loop_
_entity_poly.entity_id
_entity_poly.type
_entity_poly.pdbx_seq_one_letter_code
_entity_poly.pdbx_strand_id
1 'polypeptide(L)' 'MYIVGFKEAARFYLNKFSWGHSFLELNGELLDKYASCKDGKEVIEVQTLYIKEEQEKLAHNKNVDMLPPSSSSDDDS' A
#
# COMPACT_ATOMS: atom_id res chain seq x y z
N MET A 1 9.44 7.11 -15.92
CA MET A 1 8.72 8.38 -16.13
C MET A 1 8.01 8.86 -14.87
N TYR A 2 7.11 8.09 -14.24
CA TYR A 2 6.31 8.59 -13.11
C TYR A 2 7.14 9.09 -11.91
N ILE A 3 8.04 8.25 -11.38
CA ILE A 3 8.87 8.56 -10.19
C ILE A 3 9.76 9.79 -10.42
N VAL A 4 10.17 10.05 -11.66
CA VAL A 4 10.99 11.22 -12.03
C VAL A 4 10.13 12.40 -12.53
N GLY A 5 8.85 12.45 -12.16
CA GLY A 5 7.93 13.57 -12.38
C GLY A 5 7.18 13.58 -13.72
N PHE A 6 7.51 12.71 -14.68
CA PHE A 6 6.85 12.65 -15.98
C PHE A 6 5.58 11.78 -15.95
N LYS A 7 4.56 12.21 -15.19
CA LYS A 7 3.32 11.42 -14.98
C LYS A 7 2.55 11.18 -16.28
N GLU A 8 2.41 12.17 -17.15
CA GLU A 8 1.67 12.02 -18.42
C GLU A 8 2.35 11.07 -19.40
N ALA A 9 3.68 11.10 -19.48
CA ALA A 9 4.41 10.13 -20.29
C ALA A 9 4.23 8.70 -19.75
N ALA A 10 4.26 8.52 -18.43
CA ALA A 10 4.00 7.22 -17.82
C ALA A 10 2.59 6.72 -18.15
N ARG A 11 1.57 7.57 -18.07
CA ARG A 11 0.18 7.25 -18.47
C ARG A 11 0.11 6.87 -19.95
N PHE A 12 0.72 7.65 -20.84
CA PHE A 12 0.72 7.38 -22.27
C PHE A 12 1.26 5.99 -22.60
N TYR A 13 2.37 5.59 -21.96
CA TYR A 13 2.95 4.25 -22.16
C TYR A 13 2.08 3.15 -21.57
N LEU A 14 1.54 3.36 -20.36
CA LEU A 14 0.72 2.35 -19.69
C LEU A 14 -0.63 2.12 -20.38
N ASN A 15 -1.21 3.15 -21.01
CA ASN A 15 -2.47 3.04 -21.78
C ASN A 15 -2.38 2.10 -22.99
N LYS A 16 -1.18 1.65 -23.37
CA LYS A 16 -1.00 0.60 -24.40
C LYS A 16 -1.36 -0.79 -23.88
N PHE A 17 -1.47 -0.95 -22.57
CA PHE A 17 -1.79 -2.22 -21.92
C PHE A 17 -3.17 -2.13 -21.28
N SER A 18 -3.98 -3.17 -21.42
CA SER A 18 -5.32 -3.25 -20.80
C SER A 18 -5.29 -3.12 -19.27
N TRP A 19 -4.19 -3.51 -18.63
CA TRP A 19 -3.98 -3.41 -17.19
C TRP A 19 -3.35 -2.08 -16.74
N GLY A 20 -2.95 -1.20 -17.67
CA GLY A 20 -2.15 -0.02 -17.35
C GLY A 20 -2.85 0.98 -16.43
N HIS A 21 -4.17 1.15 -16.59
CA HIS A 21 -4.97 1.99 -15.70
C HIS A 21 -5.02 1.42 -14.29
N SER A 22 -5.32 0.12 -14.13
CA SER A 22 -5.37 -0.55 -12.84
C SER A 22 -4.02 -0.55 -12.12
N PHE A 23 -2.90 -0.61 -12.85
CA PHE A 23 -1.57 -0.47 -12.27
C PHE A 23 -1.39 0.90 -11.59
N LEU A 24 -1.78 1.98 -12.26
CA LEU A 24 -1.68 3.34 -11.72
C LEU A 24 -2.65 3.58 -10.57
N GLU A 25 -3.85 3.01 -10.64
CA GLU A 25 -4.83 3.09 -9.56
C GLU A 25 -4.33 2.38 -8.30
N LEU A 26 -3.88 1.13 -8.44
CA LEU A 26 -3.40 0.31 -7.32
C LEU A 26 -2.16 0.90 -6.66
N ASN A 27 -1.22 1.45 -7.45
CA ASN A 27 0.09 1.89 -6.95
C ASN A 27 0.20 3.41 -6.81
N GLY A 28 -0.87 4.17 -7.07
CA GLY A 28 -0.81 5.63 -7.22
C GLY A 28 -0.22 6.35 -6.00
N GLU A 29 -0.68 6.01 -4.80
CA GLU A 29 -0.17 6.58 -3.56
C GLU A 29 1.33 6.30 -3.37
N LEU A 30 1.77 5.08 -3.61
CA LEU A 30 3.16 4.69 -3.44
C LEU A 30 4.06 5.32 -4.51
N LEU A 31 3.59 5.40 -5.76
CA LEU A 31 4.28 6.09 -6.85
C LEU A 31 4.43 7.59 -6.58
N ASP A 32 3.45 8.22 -5.93
CA ASP A 32 3.52 9.61 -5.50
C ASP A 32 4.55 9.81 -4.37
N LYS A 33 4.59 8.91 -3.37
CA LYS A 33 5.64 8.92 -2.33
C LYS A 33 7.04 8.75 -2.91
N TYR A 34 7.21 7.86 -3.89
CA TYR A 34 8.48 7.73 -4.59
C TYR A 34 8.83 8.95 -5.42
N ALA A 35 7.84 9.61 -6.05
CA ALA A 35 8.08 10.81 -6.82
C ALA A 35 8.48 12.04 -5.97
N SER A 36 8.19 12.02 -4.66
CA SER A 36 8.65 13.06 -3.74
C SER A 36 10.05 12.81 -3.17
N CYS A 37 10.64 11.63 -3.42
CA CYS A 37 11.98 11.29 -2.94
C CYS A 37 13.05 12.04 -3.76
N LYS A 38 14.06 12.55 -3.06
CA LYS A 38 15.19 13.26 -3.66
C LYS A 38 16.19 12.32 -4.33
N ASP A 39 16.43 11.16 -3.73
CA ASP A 39 17.42 10.20 -4.19
C ASP A 39 17.00 8.75 -3.92
N GLY A 40 17.85 7.82 -4.37
CA GLY A 40 17.58 6.39 -4.22
C GLY A 40 17.56 5.91 -2.77
N LYS A 41 18.22 6.59 -1.82
CA LYS A 41 18.19 6.18 -0.40
C LYS A 41 16.80 6.43 0.18
N GLU A 42 16.25 7.61 -0.06
CA GLU A 42 14.90 7.96 0.39
C GLU A 42 13.84 7.01 -0.22
N VAL A 43 13.99 6.61 -1.48
CA VAL A 43 13.10 5.60 -2.10
C VAL A 43 13.12 4.28 -1.34
N ILE A 44 14.31 3.80 -0.96
CA ILE A 44 14.45 2.56 -0.18
C ILE A 44 13.82 2.71 1.21
N GLU A 45 14.02 3.84 1.88
CA GLU A 45 13.43 4.11 3.19
C GLU A 45 11.88 4.10 3.13
N VAL A 46 11.30 4.79 2.15
CA VAL A 46 9.84 4.77 1.91
C VAL A 46 9.34 3.35 1.65
N GLN A 47 10.05 2.57 0.83
CA GLN A 47 9.68 1.19 0.53
C GLN A 47 9.71 0.31 1.79
N THR A 48 10.76 0.42 2.60
CA THR A 48 10.89 -0.35 3.85
C THR A 48 9.78 -0.01 4.84
N LEU A 49 9.45 1.28 4.99
CA LEU A 49 8.35 1.72 5.86
C LEU A 49 7.01 1.17 5.37
N TYR A 50 6.72 1.29 4.07
CA TYR A 50 5.48 0.79 3.48
C TYR A 50 5.30 -0.72 3.72
N ILE A 51 6.33 -1.53 3.45
CA ILE A 51 6.27 -2.98 3.65
C ILE A 51 6.04 -3.32 5.13
N LYS A 52 6.71 -2.61 6.05
CA LYS A 52 6.54 -2.83 7.49
C LYS A 52 5.12 -2.51 7.94
N GLU A 53 4.56 -1.38 7.52
CA GLU A 53 3.18 -0.98 7.83
C GLU A 53 2.16 -2.00 7.32
N GLU A 54 2.32 -2.49 6.08
CA GLU A 54 1.43 -3.50 5.52
C GLU A 54 1.52 -4.84 6.26
N GLN A 55 2.72 -5.25 6.69
CA GLN A 55 2.89 -6.45 7.51
C GLN A 55 2.22 -6.31 8.88
N GLU A 56 2.34 -5.15 9.52
CA GLU A 56 1.70 -4.85 10.80
C GLU A 56 0.16 -4.83 10.68
N LYS A 57 -0.38 -4.21 9.62
CA LYS A 57 -1.82 -4.24 9.32
C LYS A 57 -2.35 -5.66 9.15
N LEU A 58 -1.64 -6.49 8.37
CA LEU A 58 -2.01 -7.89 8.15
C LEU A 58 -1.94 -8.71 9.44
N ALA A 59 -0.91 -8.50 10.27
CA ALA A 59 -0.77 -9.17 11.56
C ALA A 59 -1.90 -8.76 12.53
N HIS A 60 -2.24 -7.47 12.56
CA HIS A 60 -3.35 -6.97 13.36
C HIS A 60 -4.69 -7.56 12.90
N ASN A 61 -4.95 -7.59 11.60
CA ASN A 61 -6.23 -8.09 11.07
C ASN A 61 -6.41 -9.60 11.34
N LYS A 62 -5.34 -10.40 11.23
CA LYS A 62 -5.37 -11.83 11.60
C LYS A 62 -5.67 -12.06 13.08
N ASN A 63 -5.24 -11.16 13.96
CA ASN A 63 -5.53 -11.26 15.39
C ASN A 63 -7.00 -10.94 15.70
N VAL A 64 -7.65 -10.06 14.92
CA VAL A 64 -9.07 -9.71 15.07
C VAL A 64 -9.97 -10.84 14.56
N ASP A 65 -9.64 -11.47 13.42
CA ASP A 65 -10.42 -12.59 12.86
C ASP A 65 -10.36 -13.87 13.72
N MET A 66 -9.36 -14.02 14.60
CA MET A 66 -9.22 -15.17 15.52
C MET A 66 -9.87 -14.94 16.89
N LEU A 67 -10.36 -13.75 17.22
CA LEU A 67 -11.11 -13.57 18.45
C LEU A 67 -12.53 -14.13 18.24
N PRO A 68 -12.97 -15.15 19.02
CA PRO A 68 -14.39 -15.47 19.06
C PRO A 68 -15.15 -14.20 19.47
N PRO A 69 -16.37 -13.97 18.96
CA PRO A 69 -17.18 -12.86 19.46
C PRO A 69 -17.24 -13.03 20.97
N SER A 70 -16.84 -11.99 21.71
CA SER A 70 -16.96 -11.99 23.16
C SER A 70 -18.44 -12.06 23.51
N SER A 71 -18.99 -13.27 23.55
CA SER A 71 -20.18 -13.57 24.34
C SER A 71 -19.70 -13.58 25.79
N SER A 72 -19.52 -12.38 26.33
CA SER A 72 -19.74 -12.16 27.75
C SER A 72 -21.18 -12.55 28.03
N SER A 73 -21.35 -13.57 28.86
CA SER A 73 -22.55 -13.76 29.66
C SER A 73 -22.07 -14.41 30.96
N ASP A 74 -21.76 -13.54 31.93
CA ASP A 74 -21.85 -13.86 33.34
C ASP A 74 -23.32 -14.16 33.66
N ASP A 75 -23.63 -15.31 34.25
CA ASP A 75 -24.85 -15.51 35.07
C ASP A 75 -24.67 -16.75 35.98
N ASP A 76 -24.24 -16.44 37.20
CA ASP A 76 -24.72 -16.90 38.52
C ASP A 76 -25.24 -18.34 38.77
N SER A 77 -24.74 -18.89 39.89
CA SER A 77 -25.21 -20.00 40.75
C SER A 77 -24.72 -21.43 40.50
#